data_AF-A0A2W6SZ32-F1
#
_entry.id   AF-A0A2W6SZ32-F1
#
_cell.length_a   1.000
_cell.length_b   1.000
_cell.length_c   1.000
_cell.angle_alpha   90.00
_cell.angle_beta   90.00
_cell.angle_gamma   90.00
#
_symmetry.space_group_name_H-M   'P 1'
#
loop_
_entity.id
_entity.type
_entity.pdbx_description
1 polymer ?
#
loop_
_entity_poly.entity_id
_entity_poly.type
_entity_poly.pdbx_seq_one_letter_code
_entity_poly.pdbx_strand_id
1 'polypeptide(L)' 'QDDLLSPPIYTRPEIYKGLEVPKVLLSGNFGKIEEWRHDEAVRITKEKRPDLL' A
#
# COMPACT_ATOMS: atom_id res chain seq x y z
N GLN A 1 -6.14 -1.44 -18.26
CA GLN A 1 -5.82 -0.48 -17.17
C GLN A 1 -6.10 -1.28 -15.93
N ASP A 2 -5.09 -1.64 -15.16
CA ASP A 2 -5.20 -2.70 -14.14
C ASP A 2 -6.37 -2.38 -13.20
N ASP A 3 -7.36 -3.26 -13.11
CA ASP A 3 -8.63 -3.09 -12.37
C ASP A 3 -8.45 -3.07 -10.83
N LEU A 4 -7.28 -2.64 -10.36
CA LEU A 4 -6.91 -2.60 -8.96
C LEU A 4 -7.18 -1.23 -8.35
N LEU A 5 -7.62 -1.24 -7.10
CA LEU A 5 -7.73 -0.06 -6.26
C LEU A 5 -6.35 0.48 -5.89
N SER A 6 -6.25 1.79 -5.72
CA SER A 6 -4.99 2.43 -5.33
C SER A 6 -4.49 1.92 -3.97
N PRO A 7 -3.17 1.70 -3.83
CA PRO A 7 -2.57 1.37 -2.55
C PRO A 7 -2.69 2.53 -1.55
N PRO A 8 -2.56 2.25 -0.24
CA PRO A 8 -2.64 3.24 0.81
C PRO A 8 -1.47 4.22 0.74
N ILE A 9 -1.77 5.49 1.01
CA ILE A 9 -0.82 6.60 0.94
C ILE A 9 -0.44 7.00 2.36
N TYR A 10 0.87 7.11 2.59
CA TYR A 10 1.46 7.54 3.85
C TYR A 10 2.18 8.86 3.66
N THR A 11 2.18 9.68 4.70
CA THR A 11 2.91 10.95 4.75
C THR A 11 3.50 11.13 6.14
N ARG A 12 4.34 12.15 6.30
CA ARG A 12 4.96 12.49 7.58
C ARG A 12 3.88 12.96 8.58
N PRO A 13 4.03 12.69 9.89
CA PRO A 13 5.15 12.01 10.56
C PRO A 13 5.09 10.48 10.47
N GLU A 14 6.21 9.79 10.79
CA GLU A 14 6.32 8.33 10.76
C GLU A 14 5.33 7.60 11.68
N ILE A 15 4.95 8.23 12.79
CA ILE A 15 3.93 7.72 13.71
C ILE A 15 2.89 8.80 13.91
N TYR A 16 1.62 8.48 13.63
CA TYR A 16 0.50 9.38 13.84
C TYR A 16 -0.66 8.65 14.53
N LYS A 17 -1.06 9.13 15.71
CA LYS A 17 -2.14 8.54 16.52
C LYS A 17 -1.97 7.02 16.78
N GLY A 18 -0.72 6.57 16.94
CA GLY A 18 -0.40 5.15 17.13
C GLY A 18 -0.38 4.30 15.86
N LEU A 19 -0.58 4.90 14.68
CA LEU A 19 -0.39 4.26 13.39
C LEU A 19 1.04 4.54 12.90
N GLU A 20 1.78 3.48 12.63
CA GLU A 20 3.16 3.56 12.14
C GLU A 20 3.20 3.36 10.61
N VAL A 21 4.07 4.12 9.94
CA VAL A 21 4.36 3.92 8.52
C VAL A 21 5.08 2.57 8.35
N PRO A 22 4.66 1.73 7.38
CA PRO A 22 5.35 0.48 7.08
C PRO A 22 6.85 0.69 6.84
N LYS A 23 7.70 -0.10 7.52
CA LYS A 23 9.17 0.01 7.43
C LYS A 23 9.69 -0.11 6.00
N VAL A 24 9.00 -0.85 5.13
CA VAL A 24 9.34 -0.96 3.70
C VAL A 24 9.31 0.40 3.00
N LEU A 25 8.36 1.28 3.35
CA LEU A 25 8.25 2.63 2.80
C LEU A 25 9.35 3.57 3.31
N LEU A 26 9.96 3.25 4.44
CA LEU A 26 11.07 4.01 5.04
C LEU A 26 12.45 3.50 4.58
N SER A 27 12.50 2.33 3.95
CA SER A 27 13.75 1.64 3.61
C SER A 27 14.52 2.24 2.44
N GLY A 28 13.89 3.11 1.64
CA GLY A 28 14.47 3.66 0.39
C GLY A 28 14.66 2.61 -0.73
N ASN A 29 14.23 1.36 -0.53
CA ASN A 29 14.32 0.32 -1.54
C ASN A 29 13.11 0.40 -2.49
N PHE A 30 13.29 1.07 -3.63
CA PHE A 30 12.21 1.28 -4.60
C PHE A 30 11.59 -0.03 -5.12
N GLY A 31 12.38 -1.09 -5.32
CA GLY A 31 11.85 -2.38 -5.78
C GLY A 31 10.88 -3.01 -4.77
N LYS A 32 11.29 -3.05 -3.50
CA LYS A 32 10.43 -3.56 -2.41
C LYS A 32 9.21 -2.68 -2.15
N ILE A 33 9.35 -1.37 -2.35
CA ILE A 33 8.23 -0.43 -2.19
C ILE A 33 7.17 -0.67 -3.27
N GLU A 34 7.58 -0.90 -4.51
CA GLU A 34 6.65 -1.15 -5.61
C GLU A 34 5.94 -2.50 -5.47
N GLU A 35 6.69 -3.55 -5.11
CA GLU A 35 6.12 -4.86 -4.77
C GLU A 35 5.07 -4.74 -3.65
N TRP A 36 5.43 -4.05 -2.56
CA TRP A 36 4.50 -3.83 -1.45
C TRP A 36 3.27 -3.03 -1.85
N ARG A 37 3.40 -2.01 -2.71
CA ARG A 37 2.27 -1.23 -3.22
C ARG A 37 1.34 -2.08 -4.08
N HIS A 38 1.89 -2.93 -4.94
CA HIS A 38 1.09 -3.83 -5.77
C HIS A 38 0.32 -4.84 -4.92
N ASP A 39 0.99 -5.49 -3.97
CA ASP A 39 0.38 -6.46 -3.07
C ASP A 39 -0.77 -5.84 -2.25
N GLU A 40 -0.55 -4.62 -1.77
CA GLU A 40 -1.53 -3.90 -0.97
C GLU A 40 -2.73 -3.42 -1.81
N ALA A 41 -2.49 -3.01 -3.07
CA ALA A 41 -3.55 -2.72 -4.04
C ALA A 41 -4.42 -3.96 -4.31
N VAL A 42 -3.80 -5.11 -4.55
CA VAL A 42 -4.50 -6.39 -4.75
C VAL A 42 -5.30 -6.77 -3.50
N ARG A 43 -4.72 -6.64 -2.32
CA ARG A 43 -5.37 -6.94 -1.04
C ARG A 43 -6.62 -6.09 -0.83
N ILE A 44 -6.50 -4.76 -1.01
CA ILE A 44 -7.62 -3.82 -0.85
C ILE A 44 -8.69 -4.06 -1.90
N THR A 45 -8.31 -4.38 -3.13
CA THR A 45 -9.25 -4.72 -4.20
C THR A 45 -10.03 -5.97 -3.82
N LYS A 46 -9.36 -7.05 -3.41
CA LYS A 46 -10.01 -8.28 -2.95
C LYS A 46 -10.94 -8.08 -1.76
N GLU A 47 -10.59 -7.20 -0.82
CA GLU A 47 -11.39 -6.95 0.37
C GLU A 47 -12.59 -6.04 0.10
N LYS A 48 -12.42 -4.97 -0.70
CA LYS A 48 -13.45 -3.93 -0.90
C LYS A 48 -14.25 -4.08 -2.18
N ARG A 49 -13.61 -4.58 -3.24
CA ARG A 49 -14.15 -4.71 -4.59
C ARG A 49 -13.70 -6.03 -5.21
N PRO A 50 -14.10 -7.18 -4.62
CA PRO A 50 -13.76 -8.49 -5.18
C PRO A 50 -14.32 -8.70 -6.59
N ASP A 51 -15.26 -7.87 -7.02
CA ASP A 51 -15.84 -7.83 -8.35
C ASP A 51 -14.93 -7.24 -9.44
N LEU A 52 -13.84 -6.57 -9.06
CA LEU A 52 -12.85 -6.01 -10.00
C LEU A 52 -11.68 -6.95 -10.32
N LEU A 53 -11.67 -8.15 -9.72
CA LEU A 53 -10.63 -9.18 -9.91
C LEU A 53 -11.07 -10.28 -10.89
#